data_AF-A0A940QW71-F1
#
_entry.id   AF-A0A940QW71-F1
#
_cell.length_a   1.000
_cell.length_b   1.000
_cell.length_c   1.000
_cell.angle_alpha   90.00
_cell.angle_beta   90.00
_cell.angle_gamma   90.00
#
_symmetry.space_group_name_H-M   'P 1'
#
loop_
_entity.id
_entity.type
_entity.pdbx_description
1 polymer ?
#
loop_
_entity_poly.entity_id
_entity_poly.type
_entity_poly.pdbx_seq_one_letter_code
_entity_poly.pdbx_strand_id
1 'polypeptide(L)'
;MLQYQPTASLQELVTSLHQAVAIDKIFLLGVSAEGYPVNSIFRPTDHGNEPGAGYFLLLLTRPGEHRSDDVIQDMLEQRNRFRIPVHLMVYPVKMFYQWLQSGQFFALKVAEQAPILYNSGVTHLPEAGIAFRKVAYLKQQEQSMLGFSRSAAFLRGARYFISKKEYSLAAFLLHQAAEHACLSFILQYTGLRTGTHNIDKLLRYSMLIDDILMKVFPRRFEEEVELFRLLQKAYIHSRYKEDYNITEDEIFLLAGKVTKLCRLCNPDQEESISVVEEEAVPWTTLPGGRLKAGKAVRSSVPQENMGGEFLQYQDKYKNDHQYGTYG
;
A
#
# COMPACT_ATOMS: atom_id res chain seq x y z
N MET A 1 -7.37 19.24 15.91
CA MET A 1 -7.62 17.88 16.42
C MET A 1 -8.68 17.26 15.52
N LEU A 2 -8.64 15.96 15.24
CA LEU A 2 -9.73 15.29 14.51
C LEU A 2 -11.04 15.48 15.27
N GLN A 3 -12.02 16.11 14.63
CA GLN A 3 -13.33 16.33 15.23
C GLN A 3 -14.21 15.11 14.94
N TYR A 4 -14.34 14.23 15.93
CA TYR A 4 -15.25 13.09 15.90
C TYR A 4 -15.70 12.74 17.32
N GLN A 5 -17.01 12.56 17.52
CA GLN A 5 -17.57 12.15 18.80
C GLN A 5 -17.57 10.61 18.89
N PRO A 6 -16.84 10.00 19.84
CA PRO A 6 -16.82 8.55 19.98
C PRO A 6 -18.22 7.98 20.25
N THR A 7 -18.62 6.97 19.47
CA THR A 7 -19.88 6.25 19.65
C THR A 7 -19.72 5.09 20.64
N ALA A 8 -20.83 4.58 21.20
CA ALA A 8 -20.81 3.37 22.03
C ALA A 8 -20.20 2.18 21.28
N SER A 9 -20.53 2.01 19.99
CA SER A 9 -19.96 0.96 19.14
C SER A 9 -18.44 1.08 18.99
N LEU A 10 -17.89 2.30 18.90
CA LEU A 10 -16.44 2.51 18.88
C LEU A 10 -15.80 2.12 20.23
N GLN A 11 -16.46 2.42 21.35
CA GLN A 11 -15.97 2.02 22.67
C GLN A 11 -15.96 0.49 22.85
N GLU A 12 -17.01 -0.20 22.40
CA GLU A 12 -17.05 -1.67 22.40
C GLU A 12 -15.96 -2.28 21.52
N LEU A 13 -15.73 -1.72 20.33
CA LEU A 13 -14.64 -2.11 19.45
C LEU A 13 -13.30 -1.96 20.17
N VAL A 14 -13.00 -0.77 20.70
CA VAL A 14 -11.75 -0.46 21.42
C VAL A 14 -11.54 -1.44 22.58
N THR A 15 -12.60 -1.73 23.33
CA THR A 15 -12.59 -2.72 24.43
C THR A 15 -12.18 -4.10 23.93
N SER A 16 -12.78 -4.56 22.82
CA SER A 16 -12.48 -5.86 22.24
C SER A 16 -11.03 -5.98 21.73
N LEU A 17 -10.44 -4.87 21.24
CA LEU A 17 -9.07 -4.84 20.73
C LEU A 17 -8.05 -4.99 21.88
N HIS A 18 -8.18 -4.18 22.94
CA HIS A 18 -7.22 -4.20 24.05
C HIS A 18 -7.39 -5.40 25.00
N GLN A 19 -8.50 -6.14 24.91
CA GLN A 19 -8.65 -7.45 25.56
C GLN A 19 -7.97 -8.58 24.79
N ALA A 20 -7.82 -8.45 23.47
CA ALA A 20 -7.25 -9.50 22.61
C ALA A 20 -5.72 -9.45 22.52
N VAL A 21 -5.14 -8.27 22.69
CA VAL A 21 -3.71 -7.99 22.50
C VAL A 21 -3.23 -7.09 23.62
N ALA A 22 -1.96 -7.25 24.02
CA ALA A 22 -1.35 -6.38 25.01
C ALA A 22 -1.11 -4.98 24.41
N ILE A 23 -2.16 -4.18 24.31
CA ILE A 23 -2.12 -2.83 23.76
C ILE A 23 -1.74 -1.83 24.86
N ASP A 24 -0.93 -0.85 24.49
CA ASP A 24 -0.55 0.28 25.32
C ASP A 24 -1.44 1.49 25.06
N LYS A 25 -1.59 1.88 23.79
CA LYS A 25 -2.43 3.01 23.36
C LYS A 25 -3.15 2.71 22.06
N ILE A 26 -4.36 3.26 21.92
CA ILE A 26 -5.13 3.25 20.66
C ILE A 26 -5.42 4.70 20.29
N PHE A 27 -5.03 5.11 19.09
CA PHE A 27 -5.35 6.42 18.54
C PHE A 27 -6.31 6.30 17.36
N LEU A 28 -7.26 7.22 17.26
CA LEU A 28 -8.13 7.37 16.09
C LEU A 28 -7.43 8.21 15.02
N LEU A 29 -7.08 7.60 13.88
CA LEU A 29 -6.44 8.28 12.76
C LEU A 29 -7.46 8.83 11.77
N GLY A 30 -8.61 8.15 11.63
CA GLY A 30 -9.67 8.60 10.75
C GLY A 30 -10.92 7.74 10.80
N VAL A 31 -12.00 8.27 10.24
CA VAL A 31 -13.33 7.68 10.21
C VAL A 31 -13.82 7.69 8.77
N SER A 32 -14.24 6.53 8.26
CA SER A 32 -14.98 6.45 7.01
C SER A 32 -16.47 6.60 7.30
N ALA A 33 -17.18 7.39 6.49
CA ALA A 33 -18.64 7.49 6.50
C ALA A 33 -19.17 7.15 5.10
N GLU A 34 -20.40 6.64 5.02
CA GLU A 34 -20.99 6.22 3.75
C GLU A 34 -21.16 7.42 2.81
N GLY A 35 -20.65 7.29 1.57
CA GLY A 35 -20.74 8.36 0.57
C GLY A 35 -19.76 9.53 0.75
N TYR A 36 -18.93 9.53 1.80
CA TYR A 36 -17.98 10.61 2.09
C TYR A 36 -16.51 10.13 2.04
N PRO A 37 -15.57 11.02 1.65
CA PRO A 37 -14.16 10.77 1.86
C PRO A 37 -13.85 10.55 3.35
N VAL A 38 -12.81 9.78 3.63
CA VAL A 38 -12.37 9.53 5.02
C VAL A 38 -12.00 10.86 5.70
N ASN A 39 -12.64 11.14 6.83
CA ASN A 39 -12.23 12.23 7.71
C ASN A 39 -11.02 11.75 8.53
N SER A 40 -9.85 12.34 8.33
CA SER A 40 -8.61 11.86 8.95
C SER A 40 -7.76 12.97 9.54
N ILE A 41 -6.77 12.61 10.37
CA ILE A 41 -5.78 13.56 10.88
C ILE A 41 -4.91 14.18 9.77
N PHE A 42 -4.82 13.55 8.59
CA PHE A 42 -4.05 14.06 7.44
C PHE A 42 -4.92 14.83 6.45
N ARG A 43 -6.22 14.54 6.41
CA ARG A 43 -7.23 15.24 5.63
C ARG A 43 -8.53 15.39 6.44
N PRO A 44 -8.60 16.41 7.30
CA PRO A 44 -9.84 16.71 8.02
C PRO A 44 -10.95 17.10 7.05
N THR A 45 -12.16 16.61 7.27
CA THR A 45 -13.36 16.99 6.52
C THR A 45 -14.50 17.35 7.48
N ASP A 46 -15.45 18.18 7.04
CA ASP A 46 -16.49 18.77 7.89
C ASP A 46 -17.66 17.81 8.21
N HIS A 47 -17.58 16.54 7.84
CA HIS A 47 -18.64 15.53 8.04
C HIS A 47 -18.44 14.69 9.31
N GLY A 48 -17.74 15.21 10.31
CA GLY A 48 -17.44 14.49 11.56
C GLY A 48 -18.65 14.09 12.41
N ASN A 49 -19.86 14.53 12.05
CA ASN A 49 -21.11 14.17 12.71
C ASN A 49 -21.78 12.90 12.13
N GLU A 50 -21.32 12.42 10.97
CA GLU A 50 -21.90 11.24 10.35
C GLU A 50 -21.52 9.95 11.11
N PRO A 51 -22.39 8.93 11.14
CA PRO A 51 -22.06 7.65 11.74
C PRO A 51 -20.83 7.03 11.08
N GLY A 52 -19.89 6.55 11.88
CA GLY A 52 -18.70 5.87 11.36
C GLY A 52 -19.08 4.52 10.76
N ALA A 53 -18.84 4.36 9.45
CA ALA A 53 -18.96 3.09 8.73
C ALA A 53 -17.67 2.24 8.81
N GLY A 54 -16.59 2.80 9.36
CA GLY A 54 -15.31 2.13 9.54
C GLY A 54 -14.26 3.05 10.17
N TYR A 55 -13.21 2.45 10.73
CA TYR A 55 -12.21 3.16 11.53
C TYR A 55 -10.78 2.86 11.12
N PHE A 56 -9.97 3.90 11.05
CA PHE A 56 -8.52 3.82 10.90
C PHE A 56 -7.87 4.07 12.26
N LEU A 57 -7.14 3.08 12.77
CA LEU A 57 -6.60 3.11 14.13
C LEU A 57 -5.10 2.86 14.14
N LEU A 58 -4.37 3.60 14.97
CA LEU A 58 -2.99 3.26 15.35
C LEU A 58 -3.04 2.52 16.69
N LEU A 59 -2.51 1.30 16.69
CA LEU A 59 -2.41 0.43 17.85
C LEU A 59 -0.94 0.36 18.26
N LEU A 60 -0.64 0.87 19.44
CA LEU A 60 0.68 0.75 20.03
C LEU A 60 0.73 -0.46 20.95
N THR A 61 1.55 -1.47 20.64
CA THR A 61 1.69 -2.67 21.46
C THR A 61 2.64 -2.43 22.63
N ARG A 62 2.36 -3.08 23.78
CA ARG A 62 3.20 -3.02 24.97
C ARG A 62 4.52 -3.75 24.75
N PRO A 63 5.60 -3.35 25.46
CA PRO A 63 6.79 -4.19 25.56
C PRO A 63 6.42 -5.59 26.05
N GLY A 64 6.94 -6.63 25.40
CA GLY A 64 6.66 -8.03 25.72
C GLY A 64 5.52 -8.67 24.93
N GLU A 65 4.82 -7.97 24.03
CA GLU A 65 4.00 -8.63 23.02
C GLU A 65 4.91 -9.33 22.00
N HIS A 66 4.72 -10.64 21.83
CA HIS A 66 5.62 -11.49 21.03
C HIS A 66 5.10 -11.75 19.61
N ARG A 67 3.81 -11.54 19.36
CA ARG A 67 3.25 -11.65 18.00
C ARG A 67 3.79 -10.50 17.15
N SER A 68 4.06 -10.77 15.88
CA SER A 68 4.46 -9.72 14.94
C SER A 68 3.29 -8.76 14.66
N ASP A 69 3.64 -7.54 14.29
CA ASP A 69 2.67 -6.47 13.99
C ASP A 69 1.68 -6.89 12.89
N ASP A 70 2.16 -7.56 11.84
CA ASP A 70 1.32 -8.08 10.75
C ASP A 70 0.32 -9.14 11.22
N VAL A 71 0.76 -10.06 12.09
CA VAL A 71 -0.11 -11.11 12.65
C VAL A 71 -1.20 -10.49 13.51
N ILE A 72 -0.84 -9.50 14.34
CA ILE A 72 -1.81 -8.77 15.16
C ILE A 72 -2.81 -8.02 14.29
N GLN A 73 -2.31 -7.28 13.28
CA GLN A 73 -3.15 -6.56 12.33
C GLN A 73 -4.15 -7.51 11.67
N ASP A 74 -3.68 -8.57 11.02
CA ASP A 74 -4.52 -9.47 10.24
C ASP A 74 -5.56 -10.17 11.12
N MET A 75 -5.15 -10.66 12.30
CA MET A 75 -6.03 -11.29 13.27
C MET A 75 -7.17 -10.34 13.71
N LEU A 76 -6.86 -9.09 14.04
CA LEU A 76 -7.84 -8.12 14.54
C LEU A 76 -8.74 -7.57 13.42
N GLU A 77 -8.19 -7.31 12.23
CA GLU A 77 -8.99 -6.90 11.07
C GLU A 77 -9.96 -8.01 10.63
N GLN A 78 -9.50 -9.27 10.59
CA GLN A 78 -10.34 -10.41 10.23
C GLN A 78 -11.47 -10.64 11.23
N ARG A 79 -11.18 -10.52 12.54
CA ARG A 79 -12.19 -10.67 13.61
C ARG A 79 -13.32 -9.65 13.50
N ASN A 80 -13.04 -8.45 12.99
CA ASN A 80 -14.00 -7.34 12.91
C ASN A 80 -14.67 -7.19 11.54
N ARG A 81 -14.27 -8.00 10.54
CA ARG A 81 -14.70 -7.90 9.14
C ARG A 81 -16.22 -7.81 8.94
N PHE A 82 -17.01 -8.53 9.74
CA PHE A 82 -18.48 -8.58 9.63
C PHE A 82 -19.21 -7.65 10.62
N ARG A 83 -18.48 -6.92 11.46
CA ARG A 83 -19.05 -5.99 12.45
C ARG A 83 -18.90 -4.56 11.96
N ILE A 84 -17.67 -4.07 12.02
CA ILE A 84 -17.29 -2.74 11.54
C ILE A 84 -15.89 -2.85 10.94
N PRO A 85 -15.71 -2.46 9.67
CA PRO A 85 -14.39 -2.44 9.05
C PRO A 85 -13.40 -1.64 9.89
N VAL A 86 -12.26 -2.26 10.18
CA VAL A 86 -11.13 -1.61 10.85
C VAL A 86 -9.89 -1.71 9.98
N HIS A 87 -9.12 -0.64 9.97
CA HIS A 87 -7.86 -0.53 9.25
C HIS A 87 -6.79 -0.15 10.25
N LEU A 88 -5.95 -1.12 10.60
CA LEU A 88 -5.07 -1.02 11.76
C LEU A 88 -3.65 -0.77 11.29
N MET A 89 -2.99 0.21 11.89
CA MET A 89 -1.55 0.37 11.86
C MET A 89 -1.03 -0.09 13.22
N VAL A 90 -0.30 -1.20 13.26
CA VAL A 90 0.18 -1.80 14.51
C VAL A 90 1.68 -1.59 14.61
N TYR A 91 2.14 -1.05 15.74
CA TYR A 91 3.57 -0.82 15.99
C TYR A 91 3.90 -0.93 17.49
N PRO A 92 5.10 -1.42 17.86
CA PRO A 92 5.61 -1.31 19.21
C PRO A 92 5.62 0.14 19.71
N VAL A 93 5.16 0.35 20.95
CA VAL A 93 5.16 1.69 21.58
C VAL A 93 6.54 2.35 21.58
N LYS A 94 7.60 1.55 21.79
CA LYS A 94 9.00 2.03 21.79
C LYS A 94 9.39 2.65 20.44
N MET A 95 8.95 2.06 19.33
CA MET A 95 9.25 2.57 17.99
C MET A 95 8.51 3.88 17.73
N PHE A 96 7.23 3.97 18.09
CA PHE A 96 6.48 5.22 17.99
C PHE A 96 7.11 6.35 18.82
N TYR A 97 7.68 6.04 19.97
CA TYR A 97 8.35 7.02 20.82
C TYR A 97 9.64 7.55 20.20
N GLN A 98 10.45 6.67 19.61
CA GLN A 98 11.64 7.07 18.85
C GLN A 98 11.27 7.99 17.69
N TRP A 99 10.19 7.66 16.98
CA TRP A 99 9.67 8.51 15.91
C TRP A 99 9.26 9.89 16.40
N LEU A 100 8.50 9.96 17.50
CA LEU A 100 8.07 11.21 18.11
C LEU A 100 9.27 12.08 18.53
N GLN A 101 10.26 11.48 19.19
CA GLN A 101 11.49 12.15 19.63
C GLN A 101 12.39 12.59 18.46
N SER A 102 12.33 11.90 17.32
CA SER A 102 13.05 12.28 16.09
C SER A 102 12.35 13.38 15.28
N GLY A 103 11.16 13.83 15.71
CA GLY A 103 10.37 14.80 14.97
C GLY A 103 9.74 14.24 13.69
N GLN A 104 9.52 12.92 13.59
CA GLN A 104 8.86 12.30 12.44
C GLN A 104 7.45 12.87 12.28
N PHE A 105 7.09 13.26 11.05
CA PHE A 105 5.81 13.93 10.77
C PHE A 105 4.59 13.10 11.22
N PHE A 106 4.57 11.79 10.96
CA PHE A 106 3.49 10.90 11.37
C PHE A 106 3.25 10.96 12.89
N ALA A 107 4.31 10.72 13.67
CA ALA A 107 4.23 10.68 15.13
C ALA A 107 3.85 12.04 15.74
N LEU A 108 4.41 13.13 15.23
CA LEU A 108 4.02 14.49 15.63
C LEU A 108 2.54 14.73 15.35
N LYS A 109 2.06 14.39 14.15
CA LYS A 109 0.67 14.59 13.75
C LYS A 109 -0.29 13.77 14.61
N VAL A 110 0.05 12.51 14.91
CA VAL A 110 -0.73 11.67 15.82
C VAL A 110 -0.79 12.28 17.22
N ALA A 111 0.35 12.64 17.80
CA ALA A 111 0.42 13.20 19.16
C ALA A 111 -0.37 14.52 19.29
N GLU A 112 -0.38 15.35 18.25
CA GLU A 112 -1.07 16.65 18.26
C GLU A 112 -2.56 16.55 17.89
N GLN A 113 -2.94 15.65 16.99
CA GLN A 113 -4.24 15.71 16.30
C GLN A 113 -5.12 14.48 16.50
N ALA A 114 -4.56 13.32 16.84
CA ALA A 114 -5.32 12.08 16.95
C ALA A 114 -5.93 11.91 18.35
N PRO A 115 -7.26 11.72 18.47
CA PRO A 115 -7.90 11.36 19.72
C PRO A 115 -7.35 10.03 20.25
N ILE A 116 -7.01 9.99 21.54
CA ILE A 116 -6.66 8.75 22.23
C ILE A 116 -7.94 8.05 22.68
N LEU A 117 -8.16 6.84 22.17
CA LEU A 117 -9.34 6.03 22.48
C LEU A 117 -9.09 5.08 23.66
N TYR A 118 -7.83 4.69 23.86
CA TYR A 118 -7.41 3.84 24.97
C TYR A 118 -5.99 4.22 25.40
N ASN A 119 -5.75 4.22 26.71
CA ASN A 119 -4.43 4.40 27.31
C ASN A 119 -4.30 3.46 28.51
N SER A 120 -3.31 2.57 28.47
CA SER A 120 -2.99 1.62 29.54
C SER A 120 -2.50 2.31 30.81
N GLY A 121 -1.97 3.53 30.71
CA GLY A 121 -1.28 4.23 31.79
C GLY A 121 0.12 3.68 32.11
N VAL A 122 0.58 2.63 31.43
CA VAL A 122 1.87 1.97 31.69
C VAL A 122 3.06 2.81 31.21
N THR A 123 2.88 3.52 30.09
CA THR A 123 3.90 4.36 29.47
C THR A 123 3.38 5.77 29.23
N HIS A 124 4.28 6.75 29.20
CA HIS A 124 3.96 8.15 28.89
C HIS A 124 4.57 8.54 27.54
N LEU A 125 3.84 9.35 26.77
CA LEU A 125 4.37 9.93 25.54
C LEU A 125 5.61 10.77 25.88
N PRO A 126 6.75 10.55 25.21
CA PRO A 126 7.94 11.35 25.42
C PRO A 126 7.74 12.76 24.87
N GLU A 127 8.65 13.66 25.24
CA GLU A 127 8.72 14.99 24.64
C GLU A 127 8.94 14.89 23.12
N ALA A 128 8.16 15.67 22.38
CA ALA A 128 8.20 15.69 20.94
C ALA A 128 9.48 16.38 20.42
N GLY A 129 10.15 15.76 19.46
CA GLY A 129 11.35 16.29 18.82
C GLY A 129 11.09 17.41 17.83
N ILE A 130 10.33 18.44 18.23
CA ILE A 130 9.88 19.54 17.34
C ILE A 130 11.07 20.23 16.66
N ALA A 131 12.19 20.37 17.38
CA ALA A 131 13.45 20.92 16.84
C ALA A 131 13.98 20.13 15.62
N PHE A 132 13.71 18.83 15.54
CA PHE A 132 14.17 17.96 14.45
C PHE A 132 13.18 17.86 13.27
N ARG A 133 11.96 18.41 13.41
CA ARG A 133 10.88 18.30 12.43
C ARG A 133 11.29 18.71 11.02
N LYS A 134 12.03 19.83 10.88
CA LYS A 134 12.48 20.32 9.57
C LYS A 134 13.42 19.33 8.88
N VAL A 135 14.37 18.76 9.62
CA VAL A 135 15.33 17.78 9.10
C VAL A 135 14.61 16.48 8.73
N ALA A 136 13.71 16.00 9.60
CA ALA A 136 12.89 14.82 9.33
C ALA A 136 12.02 14.99 8.07
N TYR A 137 11.42 16.17 7.87
CA TYR A 137 10.63 16.48 6.68
C TYR A 137 11.45 16.48 5.39
N LEU A 138 12.64 17.10 5.38
CA LEU A 138 13.52 17.10 4.20
C LEU A 138 13.93 15.68 3.81
N LYS A 139 14.32 14.87 4.82
CA LYS A 139 14.65 13.45 4.63
C LYS A 139 13.45 12.65 4.09
N GLN A 140 12.25 12.92 4.60
CA GLN A 140 11.01 12.32 4.09
C GLN A 140 10.79 12.64 2.61
N GLN A 141 10.93 13.91 2.20
CA GLN A 141 10.76 14.33 0.79
C GLN A 141 11.79 13.69 -0.14
N GLU A 142 13.07 13.69 0.25
CA GLU A 142 14.13 13.03 -0.53
C GLU A 142 13.81 11.55 -0.75
N GLN A 143 13.41 10.86 0.32
CA GLN A 143 13.16 9.43 0.31
C GLN A 143 11.89 9.05 -0.46
N SER A 144 10.84 9.87 -0.41
CA SER A 144 9.67 9.66 -1.27
C SER A 144 10.00 9.87 -2.74
N MET A 145 10.80 10.90 -3.07
CA MET A 145 11.22 11.13 -4.47
C MET A 145 12.03 9.97 -5.03
N LEU A 146 12.99 9.43 -4.26
CA LEU A 146 13.74 8.23 -4.65
C LEU A 146 12.82 7.03 -4.89
N GLY A 147 11.80 6.87 -4.04
CA GLY A 147 10.81 5.80 -4.19
C GLY A 147 9.95 5.96 -5.45
N PHE A 148 9.52 7.17 -5.79
CA PHE A 148 8.83 7.44 -7.06
C PHE A 148 9.72 7.18 -8.27
N SER A 149 11.01 7.54 -8.22
CA SER A 149 11.95 7.24 -9.30
C SER A 149 12.12 5.73 -9.50
N ARG A 150 12.14 4.94 -8.41
CA ARG A 150 12.15 3.47 -8.48
C ARG A 150 10.86 2.93 -9.09
N SER A 151 9.70 3.42 -8.66
CA SER A 151 8.40 3.06 -9.25
C SER A 151 8.38 3.29 -10.76
N ALA A 152 8.85 4.45 -11.24
CA ALA A 152 8.97 4.73 -12.68
C ALA A 152 9.89 3.75 -13.41
N ALA A 153 11.03 3.38 -12.80
CA ALA A 153 11.96 2.43 -13.40
C ALA A 153 11.33 1.05 -13.55
N PHE A 154 10.59 0.58 -12.54
CA PHE A 154 9.83 -0.66 -12.61
C PHE A 154 8.75 -0.60 -13.69
N LEU A 155 8.03 0.51 -13.79
CA LEU A 155 7.00 0.69 -14.83
C LEU A 155 7.60 0.64 -16.24
N ARG A 156 8.75 1.28 -16.48
CA ARG A 156 9.48 1.18 -17.75
C ARG A 156 9.92 -0.25 -18.05
N GLY A 157 10.45 -0.95 -17.04
CA GLY A 157 10.82 -2.36 -17.16
C GLY A 157 9.63 -3.24 -17.52
N ALA A 158 8.48 -3.05 -16.87
CA ALA A 158 7.26 -3.77 -17.17
C ALA A 158 6.85 -3.59 -18.65
N ARG A 159 6.84 -2.34 -19.14
CA ARG A 159 6.54 -2.03 -20.55
C ARG A 159 7.49 -2.75 -21.52
N TYR A 160 8.77 -2.81 -21.19
CA TYR A 160 9.75 -3.58 -21.98
C TYR A 160 9.38 -5.06 -22.05
N PHE A 161 9.09 -5.72 -20.93
CA PHE A 161 8.74 -7.15 -20.93
C PHE A 161 7.37 -7.45 -21.57
N ILE A 162 6.41 -6.52 -21.51
CA ILE A 162 5.16 -6.62 -22.30
C ILE A 162 5.49 -6.68 -23.80
N SER A 163 6.39 -5.81 -24.29
CA SER A 163 6.79 -5.82 -25.70
C SER A 163 7.48 -7.11 -26.15
N LYS A 164 8.07 -7.85 -25.20
CA LYS A 164 8.68 -9.17 -25.41
C LYS A 164 7.74 -10.34 -25.18
N LYS A 165 6.47 -10.06 -24.84
CA LYS A 165 5.46 -11.06 -24.46
C LYS A 165 5.86 -11.90 -23.23
N GLU A 166 6.71 -11.36 -22.36
CA GLU A 166 7.11 -11.97 -21.10
C GLU A 166 6.19 -11.49 -19.97
N TYR A 167 4.91 -11.84 -20.05
CA TYR A 167 3.86 -11.23 -19.23
C TYR A 167 3.99 -11.51 -17.73
N SER A 168 4.50 -12.68 -17.33
CA SER A 168 4.71 -12.98 -15.90
C SER A 168 5.77 -12.07 -15.27
N LEU A 169 6.84 -11.75 -16.02
CA LEU A 169 7.88 -10.84 -15.56
C LEU A 169 7.40 -9.38 -15.61
N ALA A 170 6.64 -9.02 -16.65
CA ALA A 170 5.97 -7.72 -16.70
C ALA A 170 5.04 -7.52 -15.49
N ALA A 171 4.21 -8.50 -15.14
CA ALA A 171 3.30 -8.42 -14.00
C ALA A 171 4.05 -8.25 -12.67
N PHE A 172 5.18 -8.91 -12.51
CA PHE A 172 6.05 -8.71 -11.33
C PHE A 172 6.55 -7.27 -11.23
N LEU A 173 7.02 -6.69 -12.34
CA LEU A 173 7.48 -5.31 -12.35
C LEU A 173 6.33 -4.31 -12.18
N LEU A 174 5.14 -4.61 -12.69
CA LEU A 174 3.94 -3.82 -12.40
C LEU A 174 3.58 -3.84 -10.91
N HIS A 175 3.71 -4.99 -10.24
CA HIS A 175 3.55 -5.07 -8.78
C HIS A 175 4.54 -4.16 -8.06
N GLN A 176 5.83 -4.27 -8.39
CA GLN A 176 6.88 -3.44 -7.79
C GLN A 176 6.66 -1.94 -8.05
N ALA A 177 6.22 -1.57 -9.26
CA ALA A 177 5.87 -0.20 -9.59
C ALA A 177 4.73 0.32 -8.71
N ALA A 178 3.65 -0.43 -8.57
CA ALA A 178 2.49 -0.07 -7.76
C ALA A 178 2.84 0.02 -6.26
N GLU A 179 3.55 -0.97 -5.74
CA GLU A 179 4.01 -1.03 -4.35
C GLU A 179 4.86 0.21 -4.01
N HIS A 180 5.89 0.49 -4.80
CA HIS A 180 6.76 1.65 -4.57
C HIS A 180 6.04 2.98 -4.74
N ALA A 181 5.07 3.09 -5.67
CA ALA A 181 4.25 4.28 -5.80
C ALA A 181 3.45 4.55 -4.53
N CYS A 182 2.72 3.54 -4.03
CA CYS A 182 1.92 3.69 -2.82
C CYS A 182 2.78 3.94 -1.56
N LEU A 183 3.90 3.22 -1.41
CA LEU A 183 4.84 3.44 -0.30
C LEU A 183 5.35 4.89 -0.28
N SER A 184 5.73 5.40 -1.45
CA SER A 184 6.27 6.76 -1.60
C SER A 184 5.21 7.82 -1.37
N PHE A 185 3.98 7.59 -1.84
CA PHE A 185 2.83 8.45 -1.59
C PHE A 185 2.52 8.54 -0.09
N ILE A 186 2.40 7.41 0.60
CA ILE A 186 2.16 7.38 2.05
C ILE A 186 3.28 8.10 2.79
N LEU A 187 4.54 7.80 2.45
CA LEU A 187 5.69 8.45 3.07
C LEU A 187 5.68 9.97 2.84
N GLN A 188 5.40 10.43 1.62
CA GLN A 188 5.43 11.85 1.29
C GLN A 188 4.40 12.66 2.07
N TYR A 189 3.19 12.15 2.23
CA TYR A 189 2.10 12.90 2.84
C TYR A 189 1.93 12.66 4.35
N THR A 190 2.35 11.50 4.86
CA THR A 190 2.17 11.15 6.28
C THR A 190 3.47 11.06 7.04
N GLY A 191 4.62 10.91 6.37
CA GLY A 191 5.90 10.60 6.99
C GLY A 191 6.03 9.17 7.49
N LEU A 192 5.00 8.33 7.32
CA LEU A 192 5.00 6.94 7.75
C LEU A 192 5.79 6.06 6.78
N ARG A 193 6.70 5.27 7.33
CA ARG A 193 7.32 4.14 6.63
C ARG A 193 6.58 2.88 7.02
N THR A 194 5.75 2.37 6.12
CA THR A 194 4.96 1.16 6.38
C THR A 194 5.87 -0.07 6.33
N GLY A 195 5.62 -1.05 7.20
CA GLY A 195 6.30 -2.35 7.15
C GLY A 195 5.68 -3.34 6.16
N THR A 196 4.48 -3.03 5.65
CA THR A 196 3.74 -3.91 4.73
C THR A 196 4.13 -3.67 3.27
N HIS A 197 4.28 -4.75 2.52
CA HIS A 197 4.42 -4.79 1.06
C HIS A 197 3.09 -5.15 0.37
N ASN A 198 2.02 -5.37 1.13
CA ASN A 198 0.71 -5.70 0.59
C ASN A 198 0.03 -4.44 0.01
N ILE A 199 -0.15 -4.42 -1.32
CA ILE A 199 -0.77 -3.31 -2.06
C ILE A 199 -2.18 -3.00 -1.56
N ASP A 200 -2.99 -4.00 -1.17
CA ASP A 200 -4.32 -3.74 -0.57
C ASP A 200 -4.21 -2.89 0.70
N LYS A 201 -3.32 -3.28 1.63
CA LYS A 201 -3.09 -2.51 2.85
C LYS A 201 -2.60 -1.10 2.53
N LEU A 202 -1.68 -0.96 1.58
CA LEU A 202 -1.16 0.34 1.16
C LEU A 202 -2.25 1.24 0.54
N LEU A 203 -3.11 0.70 -0.32
CA LEU A 203 -4.23 1.44 -0.88
C LEU A 203 -5.22 1.86 0.22
N ARG A 204 -5.51 0.99 1.19
CA ARG A 204 -6.33 1.36 2.36
C ARG A 204 -5.69 2.47 3.17
N TYR A 205 -4.39 2.40 3.48
CA TYR A 205 -3.69 3.46 4.21
C TYR A 205 -3.68 4.79 3.44
N SER A 206 -3.61 4.75 2.11
CA SER A 206 -3.66 5.95 1.28
C SER A 206 -4.98 6.71 1.42
N MET A 207 -6.07 6.04 1.81
CA MET A 207 -7.38 6.68 2.07
C MET A 207 -7.33 7.71 3.20
N LEU A 208 -6.36 7.62 4.11
CA LEU A 208 -6.14 8.67 5.11
C LEU A 208 -5.72 9.99 4.46
N ILE A 209 -5.16 9.97 3.24
CA ILE A 209 -4.71 11.13 2.48
C ILE A 209 -5.75 11.48 1.42
N ASP A 210 -6.11 10.51 0.58
CA ASP A 210 -7.05 10.65 -0.53
C ASP A 210 -7.62 9.28 -0.94
N ASP A 211 -8.89 9.25 -1.35
CA ASP A 211 -9.55 8.03 -1.84
C ASP A 211 -9.23 7.72 -3.32
N ILE A 212 -8.52 8.62 -4.01
CA ILE A 212 -8.26 8.55 -5.46
C ILE A 212 -7.48 7.29 -5.86
N LEU A 213 -6.56 6.80 -5.03
CA LEU A 213 -5.77 5.61 -5.34
C LEU A 213 -6.61 4.33 -5.25
N MET A 214 -7.52 4.24 -4.28
CA MET A 214 -8.47 3.11 -4.17
C MET A 214 -9.36 3.00 -5.41
N LYS A 215 -9.69 4.13 -6.05
CA LYS A 215 -10.52 4.17 -7.28
C LYS A 215 -9.80 3.60 -8.52
N VAL A 216 -8.50 3.36 -8.46
CA VAL A 216 -7.74 2.74 -9.57
C VAL A 216 -8.00 1.23 -9.66
N PHE A 217 -8.14 0.59 -8.51
CA PHE A 217 -8.49 -0.83 -8.37
C PHE A 217 -9.86 -0.98 -7.68
N PRO A 218 -10.95 -0.57 -8.35
CA PRO A 218 -12.30 -0.89 -7.89
C PRO A 218 -12.46 -2.41 -7.75
N ARG A 219 -13.35 -2.84 -6.86
CA ARG A 219 -13.63 -4.26 -6.57
C ARG A 219 -15.13 -4.51 -6.62
N ARG A 220 -15.77 -3.96 -7.64
CA ARG A 220 -17.23 -4.00 -7.82
C ARG A 220 -17.65 -5.28 -8.56
N PHE A 221 -16.79 -5.75 -9.47
CA PHE A 221 -17.04 -6.92 -10.30
C PHE A 221 -15.96 -7.99 -10.08
N GLU A 222 -16.30 -9.25 -10.35
CA GLU A 222 -15.40 -10.40 -10.15
C GLU A 222 -14.15 -10.27 -11.00
N GLU A 223 -14.28 -9.74 -12.22
CA GLU A 223 -13.16 -9.50 -13.13
C GLU A 223 -12.17 -8.48 -12.54
N GLU A 224 -12.66 -7.45 -11.84
CA GLU A 224 -11.79 -6.47 -11.20
C GLU A 224 -11.06 -7.05 -9.99
N VAL A 225 -11.78 -7.88 -9.22
CA VAL A 225 -11.22 -8.61 -8.08
C VAL A 225 -10.10 -9.55 -8.55
N GLU A 226 -10.33 -10.30 -9.62
CA GLU A 226 -9.37 -11.27 -10.12
C GLU A 226 -8.18 -10.60 -10.82
N LEU A 227 -8.40 -9.49 -11.53
CA LEU A 227 -7.32 -8.67 -12.08
C LEU A 227 -6.41 -8.13 -10.96
N PHE A 228 -6.98 -7.61 -9.87
CA PHE A 228 -6.18 -7.15 -8.72
C PHE A 228 -5.48 -8.31 -8.01
N ARG A 229 -6.10 -9.50 -7.98
CA ARG A 229 -5.48 -10.71 -7.43
C ARG A 229 -4.28 -11.15 -8.26
N LEU A 230 -4.34 -11.08 -9.58
CA LEU A 230 -3.20 -11.37 -10.46
C LEU A 230 -2.01 -10.45 -10.12
N LEU A 231 -2.25 -9.14 -9.98
CA LEU A 231 -1.22 -8.19 -9.56
C LEU A 231 -0.60 -8.58 -8.22
N GLN A 232 -1.40 -8.94 -7.22
CA GLN A 232 -0.88 -9.37 -5.91
C GLN A 232 -0.10 -10.68 -5.98
N LYS A 233 -0.57 -11.67 -6.74
CA LYS A 233 0.10 -12.97 -6.90
C LYS A 233 1.44 -12.86 -7.62
N ALA A 234 1.61 -11.88 -8.51
CA ALA A 234 2.82 -11.69 -9.31
C ALA A 234 4.10 -11.52 -8.47
N TYR A 235 4.01 -10.93 -7.26
CA TYR A 235 5.15 -10.79 -6.33
C TYR A 235 5.73 -12.13 -5.84
N ILE A 236 4.86 -13.13 -5.67
CA ILE A 236 5.22 -14.45 -5.13
C ILE A 236 5.57 -15.41 -6.27
N HIS A 237 4.77 -15.40 -7.35
CA HIS A 237 4.76 -16.48 -8.33
C HIS A 237 5.58 -16.22 -9.59
N SER A 238 6.09 -15.00 -9.84
CA SER A 238 7.04 -14.80 -10.94
C SER A 238 8.35 -15.59 -10.76
N ARG A 239 8.59 -16.10 -9.54
CA ARG A 239 9.73 -16.95 -9.17
C ARG A 239 9.48 -18.45 -9.33
N TYR A 240 8.22 -18.90 -9.41
CA TYR A 240 7.85 -20.32 -9.50
C TYR A 240 6.83 -20.53 -10.62
N LYS A 241 7.24 -21.18 -11.70
CA LYS A 241 6.59 -21.19 -13.02
C LYS A 241 5.23 -21.90 -13.10
N GLU A 242 4.84 -22.71 -12.11
CA GLU A 242 3.81 -23.73 -12.37
C GLU A 242 2.36 -23.25 -12.28
N ASP A 243 2.05 -22.13 -11.58
CA ASP A 243 0.64 -21.74 -11.31
C ASP A 243 0.27 -20.27 -11.64
N TYR A 244 1.14 -19.50 -12.32
CA TYR A 244 0.84 -18.11 -12.69
C TYR A 244 0.69 -17.94 -14.20
N ASN A 245 -0.56 -17.82 -14.65
CA ASN A 245 -0.90 -17.52 -16.03
C ASN A 245 -1.63 -16.17 -16.09
N ILE A 246 -1.20 -15.30 -16.99
CA ILE A 246 -1.83 -14.01 -17.27
C ILE A 246 -1.89 -13.83 -18.79
N THR A 247 -3.05 -13.43 -19.29
CA THR A 247 -3.30 -13.19 -20.70
C THR A 247 -2.75 -11.84 -21.17
N GLU A 248 -2.66 -11.67 -22.48
CA GLU A 248 -2.27 -10.40 -23.10
C GLU A 248 -3.22 -9.26 -22.69
N ASP A 249 -4.53 -9.49 -22.75
CA ASP A 249 -5.54 -8.48 -22.39
C ASP A 249 -5.42 -8.08 -20.91
N GLU A 250 -5.27 -9.06 -20.00
CA GLU A 250 -5.12 -8.79 -18.55
C GLU A 250 -3.85 -8.00 -18.24
N ILE A 251 -2.71 -8.30 -18.89
CA ILE A 251 -1.48 -7.56 -18.63
C ILE A 251 -1.56 -6.12 -19.15
N PHE A 252 -2.21 -5.88 -20.29
CA PHE A 252 -2.43 -4.53 -20.81
C PHE A 252 -3.36 -3.73 -19.89
N LEU A 253 -4.44 -4.33 -19.39
CA LEU A 253 -5.34 -3.72 -18.40
C LEU A 253 -4.60 -3.39 -17.10
N LEU A 254 -3.78 -4.32 -16.58
CA LEU A 254 -2.95 -4.06 -15.40
C LEU A 254 -1.95 -2.93 -15.64
N ALA A 255 -1.28 -2.91 -16.78
CA ALA A 255 -0.31 -1.88 -17.12
C ALA A 255 -0.97 -0.49 -17.16
N GLY A 256 -2.17 -0.38 -17.73
CA GLY A 256 -2.96 0.87 -17.73
C GLY A 256 -3.32 1.32 -16.32
N LYS A 257 -3.84 0.41 -15.47
CA LYS A 257 -4.19 0.72 -14.08
C LYS A 257 -2.98 1.14 -13.25
N VAL A 258 -1.87 0.41 -13.33
CA VAL A 258 -0.64 0.74 -12.57
C VAL A 258 -0.02 2.04 -13.08
N THR A 259 -0.03 2.29 -14.39
CA THR A 259 0.40 3.59 -14.94
C THR A 259 -0.42 4.73 -14.35
N LYS A 260 -1.75 4.60 -14.33
CA LYS A 260 -2.65 5.58 -13.71
C LYS A 260 -2.36 5.75 -12.21
N LEU A 261 -2.13 4.66 -11.48
CA LEU A 261 -1.77 4.71 -10.06
C LEU A 261 -0.48 5.51 -9.84
N CYS A 262 0.58 5.22 -10.60
CA CYS A 262 1.86 5.90 -10.51
C CYS A 262 1.71 7.41 -10.76
N ARG A 263 0.98 7.79 -11.82
CA ARG A 263 0.71 9.19 -12.15
C ARG A 263 -0.09 9.92 -11.07
N LEU A 264 -1.07 9.26 -10.46
CA LEU A 264 -1.82 9.84 -9.34
C LEU A 264 -0.96 10.01 -8.08
N CYS A 265 0.00 9.11 -7.85
CA CYS A 265 0.92 9.20 -6.73
C CYS A 265 1.97 10.30 -6.91
N ASN A 266 2.43 10.54 -8.14
CA ASN A 266 3.39 11.59 -8.47
C ASN A 266 3.08 12.21 -9.85
N PRO A 267 2.28 13.28 -9.90
CA PRO A 267 1.87 13.92 -11.16
C PRO A 267 3.03 14.48 -11.99
N ASP A 268 4.14 14.85 -11.33
CA ASP A 268 5.32 15.42 -11.98
C ASP A 268 6.19 14.35 -12.67
N GLN A 269 5.79 13.08 -12.64
CA GLN A 269 6.35 12.09 -13.57
C GLN A 269 5.92 12.47 -14.99
N GLU A 270 6.77 13.20 -15.72
CA GLU A 270 6.63 13.38 -17.15
C GLU A 270 6.59 12.02 -17.85
N GLU A 271 5.42 11.63 -18.36
CA GLU A 271 5.28 10.57 -19.34
C GLU A 271 5.76 11.09 -20.70
N SER A 272 7.06 11.16 -20.91
CA SER A 272 7.57 11.04 -22.28
C SER A 272 7.38 9.59 -22.71
N ILE A 273 6.20 9.17 -23.17
CA ILE A 273 5.95 7.98 -24.03
C ILE A 273 4.47 7.98 -24.45
N SER A 274 4.24 7.96 -25.77
CA SER A 274 2.94 7.75 -26.42
C SER A 274 2.36 6.37 -26.08
N VAL A 275 1.35 6.34 -25.22
CA VAL A 275 0.38 5.24 -25.15
C VAL A 275 -0.90 5.78 -25.76
N VAL A 276 -1.44 5.05 -26.74
CA VAL A 276 -2.74 5.37 -27.33
C VAL A 276 -3.75 5.38 -26.18
N GLU A 277 -4.23 6.57 -25.82
CA GLU A 277 -5.47 6.72 -25.06
C GLU A 277 -6.60 6.24 -25.98
N GLU A 278 -6.86 4.93 -25.99
CA GLU A 278 -8.15 4.47 -26.46
C GLU A 278 -9.14 4.72 -25.33
N GLU A 279 -10.08 5.62 -25.62
CA GLU A 279 -11.20 5.99 -24.76
C GLU A 279 -11.81 4.74 -24.11
N ALA A 280 -12.14 4.84 -22.83
CA ALA A 280 -12.78 3.78 -22.07
C ALA A 280 -13.99 3.24 -22.85
N VAL A 281 -13.84 2.05 -23.44
CA VAL A 281 -14.95 1.35 -24.11
C VAL A 281 -15.97 0.99 -23.02
N PRO A 282 -17.23 1.48 -23.10
CA PRO A 282 -18.28 1.05 -22.20
C PRO A 282 -18.49 -0.46 -22.35
N TRP A 283 -18.69 -1.16 -21.23
CA TRP A 283 -18.83 -2.63 -21.14
C TRP A 283 -20.02 -3.26 -21.89
N THR A 284 -20.66 -2.59 -22.85
CA THR A 284 -21.94 -3.02 -23.42
C THR A 284 -21.92 -3.76 -24.74
N THR A 285 -20.78 -4.12 -25.33
CA THR A 285 -20.81 -4.95 -26.56
C THR A 285 -19.61 -5.88 -26.73
N LEU A 286 -19.69 -7.10 -26.19
CA LEU A 286 -19.10 -8.27 -26.84
C LEU A 286 -20.07 -9.47 -26.76
N PRO A 287 -20.62 -9.95 -27.89
CA PRO A 287 -21.45 -11.14 -27.91
C PRO A 287 -20.58 -12.38 -27.66
N GLY A 288 -21.07 -13.24 -26.77
CA GLY A 288 -20.42 -14.50 -26.42
C GLY A 288 -20.17 -15.40 -27.63
N GLY A 289 -19.01 -16.04 -27.63
CA GLY A 289 -18.70 -17.10 -28.58
C GLY A 289 -17.24 -17.54 -28.51
N ARG A 290 -16.99 -18.70 -27.90
CA ARG A 290 -15.73 -19.44 -28.09
C ARG A 290 -15.46 -19.59 -29.58
N LEU A 291 -14.35 -19.04 -30.08
CA LEU A 291 -13.81 -19.40 -31.38
C LEU A 291 -12.56 -20.27 -31.21
N LYS A 292 -12.58 -21.39 -31.94
CA LYS A 292 -11.64 -22.50 -31.88
C LYS A 292 -10.26 -22.13 -32.44
N ALA A 293 -9.25 -22.86 -31.95
CA ALA A 293 -7.87 -22.84 -32.38
C ALA A 293 -7.68 -22.81 -33.91
N GLY A 294 -6.91 -21.82 -34.38
CA GLY A 294 -6.41 -21.69 -35.74
C GLY A 294 -4.89 -21.87 -35.79
N LYS A 295 -4.41 -22.60 -36.79
CA LYS A 295 -3.06 -23.17 -36.95
C LYS A 295 -1.92 -22.13 -37.00
N ALA A 296 -0.77 -22.60 -36.50
CA ALA A 296 0.53 -21.94 -36.51
C ALA A 296 1.03 -21.57 -37.92
N VAL A 297 1.69 -20.41 -38.03
CA VAL A 297 2.59 -20.05 -39.12
C VAL A 297 3.94 -19.68 -38.50
N ARG A 298 4.98 -20.44 -38.87
CA ARG A 298 6.38 -20.18 -38.53
C ARG A 298 6.87 -18.97 -39.30
N SER A 299 7.51 -18.01 -38.63
CA SER A 299 8.49 -17.13 -39.27
C SER A 299 9.83 -17.26 -38.56
N SER A 300 10.84 -17.53 -39.37
CA SER A 300 12.24 -17.77 -39.03
C SER A 300 13.00 -16.44 -38.96
N VAL A 301 13.65 -16.16 -37.83
CA VAL A 301 14.70 -15.14 -37.70
C VAL A 301 15.83 -15.72 -36.83
N PRO A 302 17.12 -15.49 -37.14
CA PRO A 302 18.23 -16.36 -36.75
C PRO A 302 18.62 -16.27 -35.27
N GLN A 303 19.10 -17.40 -34.73
CA GLN A 303 19.85 -17.44 -33.48
C GLN A 303 21.23 -16.81 -33.67
N GLU A 304 21.52 -15.74 -32.94
CA GLU A 304 22.90 -15.36 -32.62
C GLU A 304 23.15 -15.56 -31.13
N ASN A 305 24.22 -16.33 -30.86
CA ASN A 305 24.77 -16.64 -29.55
C ASN A 305 25.27 -15.36 -28.86
N MET A 306 24.65 -15.00 -27.73
CA MET A 306 25.29 -14.24 -26.66
C MET A 306 25.07 -15.02 -25.36
N GLY A 307 25.67 -16.21 -25.30
CA GLY A 307 25.87 -16.94 -24.06
C GLY A 307 27.18 -16.48 -23.43
N GLY A 308 27.09 -15.93 -22.22
CA GLY A 308 28.23 -15.52 -21.41
C GLY A 308 28.05 -14.08 -20.93
N GLU A 309 28.16 -13.88 -19.61
CA GLU A 309 28.09 -12.57 -18.91
C GLU A 309 26.70 -12.05 -18.50
N PHE A 310 25.88 -12.89 -17.85
CA PHE A 310 24.79 -12.41 -16.97
C PHE A 310 24.72 -13.13 -15.62
N LEU A 311 25.89 -13.51 -15.07
CA LEU A 311 26.01 -14.26 -13.82
C LEU A 311 26.86 -13.59 -12.73
N GLN A 312 27.17 -12.30 -12.85
CA GLN A 312 27.95 -11.58 -11.81
C GLN A 312 27.25 -10.37 -11.16
N TYR A 313 25.98 -10.11 -11.45
CA TYR A 313 25.23 -9.04 -10.78
C TYR A 313 24.29 -9.51 -9.65
N GLN A 314 24.34 -10.79 -9.28
CA GLN A 314 23.43 -11.39 -8.27
C GLN A 314 24.03 -11.64 -6.88
N ASP A 315 25.33 -11.41 -6.65
CA ASP A 315 25.94 -11.62 -5.32
C ASP A 315 26.11 -10.34 -4.48
N LYS A 316 25.73 -9.16 -4.99
CA LYS A 316 25.88 -7.89 -4.24
C LYS A 316 24.66 -7.45 -3.43
N TYR A 317 23.55 -8.17 -3.48
CA TYR A 317 22.35 -7.92 -2.66
C TYR A 317 22.14 -8.94 -1.53
N LYS A 318 23.12 -9.81 -1.27
CA LYS A 318 23.11 -10.75 -0.14
C LYS A 318 23.78 -10.23 1.14
N ASN A 319 24.37 -9.03 1.15
CA ASN A 319 25.14 -8.51 2.30
C ASN A 319 24.57 -7.26 3.00
N ASP A 320 23.35 -6.80 2.70
CA ASP A 320 22.67 -5.74 3.48
C ASP A 320 21.50 -6.27 4.35
N HIS A 321 21.53 -7.57 4.67
CA HIS A 321 20.64 -8.19 5.67
C HIS A 321 21.44 -8.70 6.87
N GLN A 322 22.16 -7.78 7.52
CA GLN A 322 22.62 -7.94 8.89
C GLN A 322 22.68 -6.55 9.52
N TYR A 323 21.72 -6.23 10.39
CA TYR A 323 21.73 -5.31 11.56
C TYR A 323 20.25 -5.06 11.92
N GLY A 324 19.69 -5.46 13.05
CA GLY A 324 20.22 -6.18 14.19
C GLY A 324 19.07 -6.44 15.17
N THR A 325 19.01 -7.67 15.67
CA THR A 325 18.42 -8.00 16.96
C THR A 325 19.15 -7.20 18.05
N TYR A 326 18.41 -6.52 18.91
CA TYR A 326 18.86 -6.17 20.26
C TYR A 326 17.61 -6.31 21.17
N GLY A 327 17.66 -7.08 22.25
CA GLY A 327 18.72 -7.02 23.26
C GLY A 327 18.39 -5.88 24.18
#